data_AF-A0A961TV56-F1
#
_entry.id   AF-A0A961TV56-F1
#
_cell.length_a   1.000
_cell.length_b   1.000
_cell.length_c   1.000
_cell.angle_alpha   90.00
_cell.angle_beta   90.00
_cell.angle_gamma   90.00
#
_symmetry.space_group_name_H-M   'P 1'
#
loop_
_entity.id
_entity.type
_entity.pdbx_description
1 polymer ?
#
loop_
_entity_poly.entity_id
_entity_poly.type
_entity_poly.pdbx_seq_one_letter_code
_entity_poly.pdbx_strand_id
1 'polypeptide(L)' 'MGWKERKAERKEHYDRHVHGKKLVTCAACSGSGYYDHNGSPKCGACGGKGKVRER' A
#
# COMPACT_ATOMS: atom_id res chain seq x y z
N MET A 1 -19.02 -20.55 -2.43
CA MET A 1 -18.97 -19.20 -1.84
C MET A 1 -19.48 -18.17 -2.85
N GLY A 2 -20.62 -17.55 -2.56
CA GLY A 2 -21.25 -16.50 -3.37
C GLY A 2 -20.53 -15.15 -3.28
N TRP A 3 -20.96 -14.18 -4.09
CA TRP A 3 -20.31 -12.86 -4.15
C TRP A 3 -20.47 -12.04 -2.86
N LYS A 4 -21.57 -12.21 -2.12
CA LYS A 4 -21.82 -11.55 -0.83
C LYS A 4 -20.84 -12.04 0.23
N GLU A 5 -20.68 -13.37 0.33
CA GLU A 5 -19.74 -14.01 1.26
C GLU A 5 -18.30 -13.56 0.99
N ARG A 6 -17.86 -13.53 -0.29
CA ARG A 6 -16.53 -13.00 -0.66
C ARG A 6 -16.33 -11.53 -0.29
N LYS A 7 -17.38 -10.70 -0.34
CA LYS A 7 -17.29 -9.30 0.10
C LYS A 7 -17.20 -9.18 1.61
N ALA A 8 -17.96 -10.00 2.35
CA ALA A 8 -17.92 -10.05 3.80
C ALA A 8 -16.52 -10.46 4.31
N GLU A 9 -15.95 -11.52 3.73
CA GLU A 9 -14.61 -12.00 4.08
C GLU A 9 -13.53 -10.92 3.86
N ARG A 10 -13.55 -10.23 2.71
CA ARG A 10 -12.61 -9.13 2.44
C ARG A 10 -12.76 -7.97 3.41
N LYS A 11 -13.99 -7.66 3.82
CA LYS A 11 -14.26 -6.61 4.82
C LYS A 11 -13.70 -7.03 6.18
N GLU A 12 -14.01 -8.24 6.63
CA GLU A 12 -13.56 -8.77 7.93
C GLU A 12 -12.02 -8.84 7.99
N HIS A 13 -11.37 -9.21 6.89
CA HIS A 13 -9.90 -9.17 6.79
C HIS A 13 -9.38 -7.73 6.90
N TYR A 14 -10.00 -6.78 6.19
CA TYR A 14 -9.60 -5.37 6.28
C TYR A 14 -9.75 -4.84 7.70
N ASP A 15 -10.90 -5.06 8.33
CA ASP A 15 -11.19 -4.56 9.68
C ASP A 15 -10.24 -5.15 10.73
N ARG A 16 -9.91 -6.45 10.63
CA ARG A 16 -9.02 -7.12 11.60
C ARG A 16 -7.54 -6.84 11.38
N HIS A 17 -7.08 -6.75 10.13
CA HIS A 17 -5.65 -6.81 9.81
C HIS A 17 -5.09 -5.55 9.15
N VAL A 18 -5.93 -4.64 8.66
CA VAL A 18 -5.50 -3.49 7.86
C VAL A 18 -5.98 -2.17 8.45
N HIS A 19 -7.20 -2.13 8.97
CA HIS A 19 -7.80 -0.93 9.54
C HIS A 19 -6.95 -0.39 10.71
N GLY A 20 -6.69 0.91 10.70
CA GLY A 20 -5.88 1.57 11.73
C GLY A 20 -4.35 1.40 11.60
N LYS A 21 -3.85 0.53 10.71
CA LYS A 21 -2.39 0.41 10.49
C LYS A 21 -1.84 1.63 9.77
N LYS A 22 -0.83 2.27 10.38
CA LYS A 22 -0.10 3.39 9.77
C LYS A 22 0.73 2.88 8.58
N LEU A 23 0.77 3.66 7.50
CA LEU A 23 1.64 3.37 6.37
C LEU A 23 3.08 3.73 6.74
N VAL A 24 4.01 2.84 6.44
CA VAL A 24 5.45 3.02 6.67
C VAL A 24 6.10 3.67 5.46
N THR A 25 7.21 4.36 5.67
CA THR A 25 7.99 4.95 4.57
C THR A 25 8.45 3.86 3.61
N CYS A 26 8.31 4.10 2.32
CA CYS A 26 8.78 3.16 1.30
C CYS A 26 10.30 3.09 1.32
N ALA A 27 10.86 1.91 1.61
CA ALA A 27 12.31 1.69 1.64
C ALA A 27 12.98 1.90 0.27
N ALA A 28 12.27 1.62 -0.83
CA ALA A 28 12.85 1.69 -2.18
C ALA A 28 13.09 3.12 -2.68
N CYS A 29 12.21 4.06 -2.33
CA CYS A 29 12.38 5.48 -2.69
C CYS A 29 12.65 6.37 -1.46
N SER A 30 12.85 5.78 -0.29
CA SER A 30 13.03 6.50 0.98
C SER A 30 11.95 7.55 1.26
N GLY A 31 10.73 7.35 0.75
CA GLY A 31 9.62 8.29 0.94
C GLY A 31 9.42 9.35 -0.13
N SER A 32 10.31 9.48 -1.10
CA SER A 32 10.19 10.51 -2.15
C SER A 32 9.06 10.23 -3.15
N GLY A 33 8.68 8.95 -3.30
CA GLY A 33 7.75 8.51 -4.35
C GLY A 33 8.40 8.35 -5.74
N TYR A 34 9.67 8.67 -5.90
CA TYR A 34 10.40 8.57 -7.18
C TYR A 34 11.79 7.99 -6.96
N TYR A 35 12.37 7.33 -7.95
CA TYR A 35 13.74 6.81 -7.82
C TYR A 35 14.79 7.92 -7.89
N ASP A 36 14.49 9.02 -8.59
CA ASP A 36 15.30 10.24 -8.63
C ASP A 36 14.42 11.50 -8.79
N HIS A 37 15.07 12.66 -8.72
CA HIS A 37 14.43 13.98 -8.83
C HIS A 37 14.39 14.53 -10.28
N ASN A 38 14.95 13.80 -11.25
CA ASN A 38 15.21 14.28 -12.61
C ASN A 38 14.26 13.64 -13.65
N GLY A 39 13.01 13.38 -13.24
CA GLY A 39 11.98 12.87 -14.15
C GLY A 39 11.91 11.35 -14.24
N SER A 40 12.53 10.61 -13.31
CA SER A 40 12.29 9.17 -13.21
C SER A 40 10.80 8.84 -13.11
N PRO A 41 10.38 7.66 -13.60
CA PRO A 41 9.04 7.17 -13.35
C PRO A 41 8.78 7.04 -11.85
N LYS A 42 7.49 7.07 -11.48
CA LYS A 42 7.04 6.85 -10.11
C LYS A 42 7.67 5.57 -9.56
N CYS A 43 8.07 5.60 -8.30
CA CYS A 43 8.66 4.45 -7.63
C CYS A 43 7.70 3.25 -7.74
N GLY A 44 8.15 2.18 -8.40
CA GLY A 44 7.35 0.99 -8.65
C GLY A 44 6.96 0.25 -7.38
N ALA A 45 7.79 0.32 -6.33
CA ALA A 45 7.53 -0.33 -5.06
C ALA A 45 6.35 0.28 -4.28
N CYS A 46 6.15 1.60 -4.34
CA CYS A 46 5.03 2.28 -3.69
C CYS A 46 4.01 2.89 -4.65
N GLY A 47 4.18 2.72 -5.97
CA GLY A 47 3.36 3.37 -6.99
C GLY A 47 3.37 4.90 -6.91
N GLY A 48 4.48 5.50 -6.48
CA GLY A 48 4.59 6.96 -6.31
C GLY A 48 4.06 7.54 -5.00
N LYS A 49 3.61 6.72 -4.05
CA LYS A 49 2.99 7.20 -2.79
C LYS A 49 4.00 7.58 -1.70
N GLY A 50 5.26 7.18 -1.84
CA GLY A 50 6.29 7.32 -0.80
C GLY A 50 6.06 6.47 0.45
N LYS A 51 4.92 5.78 0.57
CA LYS A 51 4.55 4.96 1.72
C LYS A 51 3.94 3.64 1.28
N VAL A 52 4.17 2.60 2.07
CA VAL A 52 3.67 1.24 1.83
C VAL A 52 3.05 0.68 3.10
N ARG A 53 2.25 -0.37 2.97
CA ARG A 53 1.81 -1.15 4.15
C ARG A 53 3.01 -1.94 4.66
N GLU A 54 3.19 -1.98 5.97
CA GLU A 54 4.13 -2.90 6.61
C GLU A 54 3.74 -4.34 6.25
N ARG A 55 4.72 -5.14 5.83
CA ARG A 55 4.53 -6.46 5.23
C ARG A 55 4.62 -7.55 6.29
#